data_AF-A0A2T2RIZ8-F1
#
_entry.id   AF-A0A2T2RIZ8-F1
#
_cell.length_a   1.000
_cell.length_b   1.000
_cell.length_c   1.000
_cell.angle_alpha   90.00
_cell.angle_beta   90.00
_cell.angle_gamma   90.00
#
_symmetry.space_group_name_H-M   'P 1'
#
loop_
_entity.id
_entity.type
_entity.pdbx_description
1 polymer ?
#
loop_
_entity_poly.entity_id
_entity_poly.type
_entity_poly.pdbx_seq_one_letter_code
_entity_poly.pdbx_strand_id
1 'polypeptide(L)' 'MEVPASCANLGPGFDALAVAVDLPLRAWTEQPRDGARVRLRGEGASELPTGDDNLVWQALTAYCEWAGVAV' A
#
# COMPACT_ATOMS: atom_id res chain seq x y z
N MET A 1 0.12 -0.05 -10.25
CA MET A 1 -0.61 1.13 -9.78
C MET A 1 0.36 2.12 -9.17
N GLU A 2 0.01 3.41 -9.21
CA GLU A 2 0.72 4.48 -8.53
C GLU A 2 -0.26 5.21 -7.60
N VAL A 3 0.14 5.45 -6.35
CA VAL A 3 -0.69 6.10 -5.32
C VAL A 3 0.06 7.29 -4.74
N PRO A 4 -0.48 8.52 -4.78
CA PRO A 4 0.19 9.67 -4.20
C PRO A 4 0.21 9.58 -2.68
N ALA A 5 1.26 10.12 -2.05
CA ALA A 5 1.19 10.44 -0.63
C ALA A 5 0.17 11.56 -0.38
N SER A 6 -0.23 11.74 0.89
CA SER A 6 -1.18 12.76 1.29
C SER A 6 -0.74 13.49 2.56
N CYS A 7 -1.09 14.76 2.68
CA CYS A 7 -0.96 15.54 3.91
C CYS A 7 -2.35 15.94 4.44
N ALA A 8 -2.62 15.67 5.70
CA ALA A 8 -3.90 15.96 6.37
C ALA A 8 -3.74 17.07 7.43
N ASN A 9 -4.83 17.41 8.14
CA ASN A 9 -4.87 18.41 9.21
C ASN A 9 -4.54 19.84 8.73
N LEU A 10 -5.13 20.23 7.59
CA LEU A 10 -4.93 21.54 6.96
C LEU A 10 -5.69 22.66 7.69
N GLY A 11 -5.26 22.98 8.92
CA GLY A 11 -5.84 24.03 9.76
C GLY A 11 -7.24 23.69 10.27
N PRO A 12 -8.27 24.54 10.02
CA PRO A 12 -9.63 24.28 10.50
C PRO A 12 -10.30 23.05 9.87
N GLY A 13 -9.71 22.46 8.83
CA GLY A 13 -10.17 21.24 8.18
C GLY A 13 -9.81 19.94 8.92
N PHE A 14 -9.80 19.95 10.24
CA PHE A 14 -9.50 18.76 11.06
C PHE A 14 -10.42 17.60 10.69
N ASP A 15 -9.84 16.41 10.51
CA ASP A 15 -10.55 15.16 10.17
C ASP A 15 -11.41 15.21 8.87
N ALA A 16 -11.16 16.21 8.01
CA ALA A 16 -11.97 16.40 6.79
C ALA A 16 -11.14 16.79 5.56
N LEU A 17 -10.07 17.57 5.74
CA LEU A 17 -9.26 18.05 4.62
C LEU A 17 -7.91 17.33 4.55
N ALA A 18 -7.58 16.87 3.34
CA ALA A 18 -6.27 16.37 2.97
C ALA A 18 -5.91 16.82 1.54
N VAL A 19 -4.62 16.90 1.26
CA VAL A 19 -4.07 17.21 -0.07
C VAL A 19 -3.18 16.06 -0.54
N ALA A 20 -3.36 15.64 -1.79
CA ALA A 20 -2.45 14.70 -2.45
C ALA A 20 -1.17 15.44 -2.85
N VAL A 21 -0.02 14.81 -2.64
CA VAL A 21 1.29 15.36 -3.03
C VAL A 21 1.97 14.46 -4.04
N ASP A 22 2.80 15.04 -4.90
CA ASP A 22 3.50 14.33 -5.98
C ASP A 22 4.71 13.52 -5.45
N LEU A 23 4.41 12.56 -4.58
CA LEU A 23 5.33 11.59 -4.01
C LEU A 23 4.67 10.21 -4.08
N PRO A 24 4.81 9.49 -5.21
CA PRO A 24 4.04 8.28 -5.44
C PRO A 24 4.66 7.02 -4.81
N LEU A 25 3.83 6.20 -4.19
CA LEU A 25 4.09 4.77 -3.99
C LEU A 25 3.73 4.02 -5.26
N ARG A 26 4.69 3.23 -5.78
CA ARG A 26 4.47 2.33 -6.91
C ARG A 26 4.31 0.90 -6.42
N ALA A 27 3.21 0.26 -6.79
CA ALA A 27 2.95 -1.14 -6.45
C ALA A 27 2.46 -1.89 -7.69
N TRP A 28 2.90 -3.12 -7.86
CA TRP A 28 2.43 -3.99 -8.93
C TRP A 28 2.49 -5.44 -8.45
N THR A 29 1.64 -6.28 -9.04
CA THR A 29 1.64 -7.72 -8.79
C THR A 29 2.51 -8.41 -9.83
N GLU A 30 3.15 -9.50 -9.42
CA GLU A 30 3.88 -10.40 -10.30
C GLU A 30 3.47 -11.84 -9.96
N GLN A 31 3.72 -12.78 -10.87
CA GLN A 31 3.61 -14.19 -10.51
C GLN A 31 4.48 -14.49 -9.28
N PRO A 32 3.97 -15.26 -8.30
CA PRO A 32 4.74 -15.59 -7.11
C PRO A 32 6.10 -16.20 -7.49
N ARG A 33 7.17 -15.59 -6.98
CA ARG A 33 8.52 -16.13 -7.03
C ARG A 33 8.98 -16.34 -5.60
N ASP A 34 9.56 -17.51 -5.34
CA ASP A 34 10.22 -17.82 -4.06
C ASP A 34 9.31 -17.72 -2.81
N GLY A 35 7.98 -17.80 -3.01
CA GLY A 35 7.00 -17.74 -1.92
C GLY A 35 6.84 -16.37 -1.25
N ALA A 36 7.55 -15.34 -1.72
CA ALA A 36 7.49 -14.00 -1.14
C ALA A 36 6.11 -13.35 -1.36
N ARG A 37 5.52 -12.80 -0.27
CA ARG A 37 4.26 -12.05 -0.34
C ARG A 37 4.48 -10.64 -0.87
N VAL A 38 5.48 -9.95 -0.32
CA VAL A 38 5.81 -8.57 -0.68
C VAL A 38 7.31 -8.42 -0.87
N ARG A 39 7.72 -7.67 -1.89
CA ARG A 39 9.11 -7.21 -2.08
C ARG A 39 9.13 -5.70 -2.07
N LEU A 40 9.98 -5.13 -1.21
CA LEU A 40 10.04 -3.69 -0.97
C LEU A 40 11.36 -3.11 -1.48
N ARG A 41 11.32 -1.86 -1.93
CA ARG A 41 12.47 -1.05 -2.31
C ARG A 41 12.17 0.40 -1.99
N GLY A 42 13.21 1.18 -1.70
CA GLY A 42 13.09 2.60 -1.37
C GLY A 42 13.06 2.85 0.14
N GLU A 43 12.43 3.96 0.52
CA GLU A 43 12.41 4.46 1.89
C GLU A 43 11.72 3.49 2.86
N GLY A 44 12.35 3.22 4.00
CA GLY A 44 11.80 2.34 5.05
C GLY A 44 11.69 0.85 4.68
N ALA A 45 12.19 0.42 3.52
CA ALA A 45 12.01 -0.96 3.05
C ALA A 45 12.58 -2.04 4.00
N SER A 46 13.62 -1.72 4.77
CA SER A 46 14.22 -2.63 5.76
C SER A 46 13.45 -2.69 7.09
N GLU A 47 12.51 -1.78 7.31
CA GLU A 47 11.76 -1.63 8.57
C GLU A 47 10.32 -2.14 8.44
N LEU A 48 9.85 -2.30 7.20
CA LEU A 48 8.48 -2.71 6.92
C LEU A 48 8.35 -4.25 6.86
N PRO A 49 7.24 -4.81 7.36
CA PRO A 49 6.97 -6.23 7.23
C PRO A 49 6.82 -6.64 5.77
N THR A 50 7.18 -7.88 5.44
CA THR A 50 7.07 -8.45 4.08
C THR A 50 6.13 -9.65 4.01
N GLY A 51 5.50 -10.01 5.13
CA GLY A 51 4.57 -11.13 5.26
C GLY A 51 3.10 -10.68 5.31
N ASP A 52 2.28 -11.50 5.97
CA ASP A 52 0.83 -11.30 6.04
C ASP A 52 0.41 -10.07 6.89
N ASP A 53 1.34 -9.52 7.67
CA ASP A 53 1.19 -8.29 8.45
C ASP A 53 1.50 -7.01 7.64
N ASN A 54 1.91 -7.12 6.38
CA ASN A 54 2.07 -5.96 5.50
C ASN A 54 0.71 -5.41 5.04
N LEU A 55 0.48 -4.10 5.22
CA LEU A 55 -0.80 -3.46 4.89
C LEU A 55 -1.16 -3.52 3.40
N VAL A 56 -0.17 -3.50 2.50
CA VAL A 56 -0.42 -3.65 1.04
C VAL A 56 -0.89 -5.07 0.74
N TRP A 57 -0.31 -6.08 1.39
CA TRP A 57 -0.75 -7.48 1.26
C TRP A 57 -2.15 -7.70 1.82
N GLN A 58 -2.45 -7.13 2.98
CA GLN A 58 -3.79 -7.20 3.58
C GLN A 58 -4.84 -6.53 2.69
N ALA A 59 -4.53 -5.36 2.14
CA ALA A 59 -5.42 -4.65 1.21
C ALA A 59 -5.68 -5.45 -0.07
N LEU A 60 -4.64 -6.09 -0.65
CA LEU A 60 -4.78 -6.99 -1.79
C LEU A 60 -5.67 -8.19 -1.45
N THR A 61 -5.41 -8.85 -0.33
CA THR A 61 -6.16 -10.04 0.12
C THR A 61 -7.63 -9.71 0.34
N ALA A 62 -7.92 -8.60 1.04
CA ALA A 62 -9.29 -8.13 1.26
C ALA A 62 -10.01 -7.79 -0.07
N TYR A 63 -9.29 -7.17 -1.02
CA TYR A 63 -9.84 -6.92 -2.36
C TYR A 63 -10.15 -8.22 -3.11
N CYS A 64 -9.23 -9.20 -3.08
CA CYS A 64 -9.43 -10.48 -3.75
C CYS A 64 -10.61 -11.25 -3.16
N GLU A 65 -10.75 -11.25 -1.83
CA GLU A 65 -11.91 -11.82 -1.14
C GLU A 65 -13.22 -11.15 -1.58
N TRP A 66 -13.26 -9.81 -1.56
CA TRP A 66 -14.41 -9.04 -2.02
C TRP A 66 -14.76 -9.30 -3.50
N ALA A 67 -13.74 -9.46 -4.34
CA ALA A 67 -13.90 -9.71 -5.77
C ALA A 67 -14.17 -11.19 -6.10
N GLY A 68 -14.11 -12.10 -5.11
CA GLY A 68 -14.28 -13.54 -5.33
C GLY A 68 -13.17 -14.17 -6.17
N VAL A 69 -11.95 -13.63 -6.11
CA VAL A 69 -10.78 -14.15 -6.82
C VAL A 69 -9.74 -14.69 -5.84
N ALA A 70 -9.00 -15.70 -6.28
CA ALA A 70 -7.87 -16.20 -5.50
C ALA A 70 -6.75 -15.15 -5.46
N VAL A 71 -6.04 -15.10 -4.33
CA VAL A 71 -4.83 -14.29 -4.14
C VAL A 71 -3.64 -14.94 -4.83
#